data_AF-A0A437QGB0-F1
#
_entry.id   AF-A0A437QGB0-F1
#
_cell.length_a   1.000
_cell.length_b   1.000
_cell.length_c   1.000
_cell.angle_alpha   90.00
_cell.angle_beta   90.00
_cell.angle_gamma   90.00
#
_symmetry.space_group_name_H-M   'P 1'
#
loop_
_entity.id
_entity.type
_entity.pdbx_description
1 polymer ?
#
loop_
_entity_poly.entity_id
_entity_poly.type
_entity_poly.pdbx_seq_one_letter_code
_entity_poly.pdbx_strand_id
1 'polypeptide(L)'
;MNPLYNEYKRSQLRTFLVVLCLAFAAAVFDYFIALNQRIAQQQNLLNSAVEDLEHQFSPLLHLMTILKADAELSLLAEQASDASQPLPGMLWSAVAEQPDAKLSDAEVAMLQQLTPKLQHSQRSTIVIRQFSYVSNNGVWYSTTDNRSAAQELQSKLYWEQKQQQHKLGLPDIRLHKVDAAETIFLLAIPVQKKEQHIGELLLELDLATMLKLVAKAQQGARVQLMNDVGQALLTVEKMQVVPVQPQDLIHHSDNLKTLEQLHLTLHLEPVHIASVSSELMNFMGHLLLYLATLMLLSIYLRRRFKTKVLSPFHRLLVHIERLRRGDNQGVRNIPADWVQVFHQVEQIRSGTDETQNKR
;
A
#
# COMPACT_ATOMS: atom_id res chain seq x y z
N MET A 1 47.31 30.75 35.07
CA MET A 1 46.19 29.88 34.59
C MET A 1 46.27 29.79 33.07
N ASN A 2 46.17 28.59 32.48
CA ASN A 2 46.34 28.40 31.03
C ASN A 2 45.02 28.74 30.28
N PRO A 3 44.97 29.82 29.46
CA PRO A 3 43.75 30.23 28.77
C PRO A 3 43.24 29.18 27.78
N LEU A 4 44.14 28.43 27.12
CA LEU A 4 43.78 27.35 26.19
C LEU A 4 43.12 26.16 26.90
N TYR A 5 43.43 25.93 28.17
CA TYR A 5 42.77 24.88 28.94
C TYR A 5 41.32 25.24 29.27
N ASN A 6 41.06 26.51 29.57
CA ASN A 6 39.71 27.01 29.82
C ASN A 6 38.87 27.01 28.53
N GLU A 7 39.45 27.40 27.39
CA GLU A 7 38.78 27.29 26.09
C GLU A 7 38.52 25.84 25.68
N TYR A 8 39.46 24.93 25.92
CA TYR A 8 39.27 23.49 25.70
C TYR A 8 38.13 22.90 26.53
N LYS A 9 38.00 23.30 27.80
CA LYS A 9 36.89 22.87 28.66
C LYS A 9 35.55 23.46 28.21
N ARG A 10 35.53 24.69 27.70
CA ARG A 10 34.33 25.36 27.20
C ARG A 10 33.89 24.84 25.83
N SER A 11 34.85 24.51 24.96
CA SER A 11 34.58 23.92 23.65
C SER A 11 34.01 22.51 23.77
N GLN A 12 34.33 21.79 24.84
CA GLN A 12 33.79 20.44 25.08
C GLN A 12 32.26 20.39 25.05
N LEU A 13 31.60 21.34 25.72
CA LEU A 13 30.14 21.39 25.78
C LEU A 13 29.55 21.83 24.43
N ARG A 14 30.18 22.80 23.77
CA ARG A 14 29.76 23.27 22.43
C ARG A 14 29.88 22.17 21.37
N THR A 15 31.00 21.44 21.33
CA THR A 15 31.17 20.32 20.39
C THR A 15 30.17 19.21 20.66
N PHE A 16 29.85 18.93 21.92
CA PHE A 16 28.82 17.94 22.24
C PHE A 16 27.45 18.38 21.74
N LEU A 17 27.06 19.65 21.96
CA LEU A 17 25.82 20.21 21.42
C LEU A 17 25.77 20.13 19.89
N VAL A 18 26.86 20.49 19.20
CA VAL A 18 26.93 20.41 17.74
C VAL A 18 26.80 18.96 17.26
N VAL A 19 27.50 18.01 17.90
CA VAL A 19 27.39 16.58 17.57
C VAL A 19 25.96 16.07 17.77
N LEU A 20 25.31 16.47 18.87
CA LEU A 20 23.93 16.09 19.15
C LEU A 20 22.97 16.64 18.09
N CYS A 21 23.08 17.94 17.75
CA CYS A 21 22.27 18.55 16.70
C CYS A 21 22.51 17.90 15.34
N LEU A 22 23.76 17.57 15.00
CA LEU A 22 24.09 16.93 13.72
C LEU A 22 23.55 15.50 13.63
N ALA A 23 23.68 14.72 14.71
CA ALA A 23 23.13 13.37 14.79
C ALA A 23 21.60 13.37 14.70
N PHE A 24 20.96 14.32 15.39
CA PHE A 24 19.51 14.49 15.33
C PHE A 24 19.04 14.87 13.92
N ALA A 25 19.69 15.85 13.29
CA ALA A 25 19.37 16.25 11.92
C ALA A 25 19.52 15.07 10.94
N ALA A 26 20.61 14.31 11.03
CA ALA A 26 20.82 13.12 10.19
C ALA A 26 19.73 12.07 10.39
N ALA A 27 19.36 11.77 11.64
CA ALA A 27 18.29 10.81 11.94
C ALA A 27 16.93 11.27 11.40
N VAL A 28 16.64 12.57 11.47
CA VAL A 28 15.41 13.15 10.92
C VAL A 28 15.38 13.02 9.39
N PHE A 29 16.48 13.35 8.70
CA PHE A 29 16.56 13.19 7.25
C PHE A 29 16.38 11.73 6.82
N ASP A 30 17.02 10.79 7.51
CA ASP A 30 16.90 9.36 7.22
C ASP A 30 15.47 8.86 7.46
N TYR A 31 14.80 9.33 8.52
CA TYR A 31 13.39 9.05 8.78
C TYR A 31 12.48 9.55 7.64
N PHE A 32 12.68 10.78 7.15
CA PHE A 32 11.90 11.30 6.02
C PHE A 32 12.11 10.50 4.73
N ILE A 33 13.36 10.07 4.45
CA ILE A 33 13.66 9.22 3.29
C ILE A 33 12.96 7.86 3.44
N ALA A 34 13.04 7.24 4.61
CA ALA A 34 12.38 5.98 4.90
C ALA A 34 10.85 6.08 4.80
N LEU A 35 10.26 7.17 5.28
CA LEU A 35 8.82 7.44 5.17
C LEU A 35 8.40 7.55 3.70
N ASN A 36 9.13 8.34 2.90
CA ASN A 36 8.84 8.49 1.48
C ASN A 36 8.97 7.15 0.71
N GLN A 37 9.99 6.36 1.02
CA GLN A 37 10.16 5.02 0.44
C GLN A 37 8.99 4.09 0.79
N ARG A 38 8.48 4.14 2.03
CA ARG A 38 7.31 3.35 2.44
C ARG A 38 6.05 3.77 1.69
N ILE A 39 5.79 5.08 1.56
CA ILE A 39 4.64 5.59 0.81
C ILE A 39 4.73 5.14 -0.65
N ALA A 40 5.90 5.27 -1.28
CA ALA A 40 6.10 4.81 -2.65
C ALA A 40 5.93 3.29 -2.80
N GLN A 41 6.41 2.50 -1.84
CA GLN A 41 6.20 1.06 -1.82
C GLN A 41 4.71 0.71 -1.67
N GLN A 42 3.98 1.38 -0.79
CA GLN A 42 2.54 1.18 -0.59
C GLN A 42 1.74 1.50 -1.85
N GLN A 43 2.05 2.62 -2.52
CA GLN A 43 1.43 2.97 -3.79
C GLN A 43 1.71 1.93 -4.88
N ASN A 44 2.94 1.40 -4.95
CA ASN A 44 3.28 0.34 -5.89
C ASN A 44 2.54 -0.97 -5.60
N LEU A 45 2.41 -1.36 -4.32
CA LEU A 45 1.63 -2.53 -3.92
C LEU A 45 0.15 -2.34 -4.26
N LEU A 46 -0.42 -1.16 -4.02
CA LEU A 46 -1.78 -0.82 -4.40
C LEU A 46 -1.98 -0.89 -5.92
N ASN A 47 -1.05 -0.33 -6.71
CA ASN A 47 -1.10 -0.38 -8.17
C ASN A 47 -1.04 -1.82 -8.68
N SER A 48 -0.14 -2.64 -8.13
CA SER A 48 -0.04 -4.07 -8.45
C SER A 48 -1.31 -4.83 -8.06
N ALA A 49 -1.89 -4.54 -6.89
CA ALA A 49 -3.12 -5.19 -6.45
C ALA A 49 -4.32 -4.85 -7.36
N VAL A 50 -4.42 -3.59 -7.80
CA VAL A 50 -5.44 -3.17 -8.77
C VAL A 50 -5.20 -3.85 -10.11
N GLU A 51 -3.97 -3.82 -10.62
CA GLU A 51 -3.62 -4.46 -11.89
C GLU A 51 -3.90 -5.97 -11.86
N ASP A 52 -3.55 -6.67 -10.78
CA ASP A 52 -3.85 -8.09 -10.59
C ASP A 52 -5.36 -8.37 -10.56
N LEU A 53 -6.16 -7.47 -9.97
CA LEU A 53 -7.61 -7.59 -9.95
C LEU A 53 -8.20 -7.32 -11.35
N GLU A 54 -7.70 -6.31 -12.06
CA GLU A 54 -8.12 -5.99 -13.44
C GLU A 54 -7.77 -7.11 -14.42
N HIS A 55 -6.58 -7.72 -14.30
CA HIS A 55 -6.21 -8.89 -15.10
C HIS A 55 -7.12 -10.09 -14.81
N GLN A 56 -7.64 -10.23 -13.59
CA GLN A 56 -8.61 -11.27 -13.26
C GLN A 56 -10.02 -10.96 -13.80
N PHE A 57 -10.42 -9.69 -13.84
CA PHE A 57 -11.74 -9.28 -14.36
C PHE A 57 -11.82 -9.20 -15.88
N SER A 58 -10.75 -8.77 -16.54
CA SER A 58 -10.67 -8.62 -18.00
C SER A 58 -11.20 -9.82 -18.79
N PRO A 59 -10.76 -11.08 -18.54
CA PRO A 59 -11.28 -12.23 -19.27
C PRO A 59 -12.76 -12.52 -18.98
N LEU A 60 -13.25 -12.23 -17.76
CA LEU A 60 -14.65 -12.41 -17.39
C LEU A 60 -15.55 -11.41 -18.11
N LEU A 61 -15.13 -10.15 -18.16
CA LEU A 61 -15.83 -9.10 -18.89
C LEU A 61 -15.85 -9.40 -20.38
N HIS A 62 -14.71 -9.81 -20.95
CA HIS A 62 -14.64 -10.19 -22.36
C HIS A 62 -15.57 -11.36 -22.68
N LEU A 63 -15.57 -12.40 -21.83
CA LEU A 63 -16.49 -13.53 -21.97
C LEU A 63 -17.95 -13.08 -21.96
N MET A 64 -18.32 -12.19 -21.03
CA MET A 64 -19.67 -11.68 -20.95
C MET A 64 -20.06 -10.81 -22.15
N THR A 65 -19.12 -10.02 -22.71
CA THR A 65 -19.37 -9.27 -23.97
C THR A 65 -19.58 -10.18 -25.17
N ILE A 66 -18.83 -11.29 -25.26
CA ILE A 66 -19.02 -12.29 -26.32
C ILE A 66 -20.38 -12.98 -26.16
N LEU A 67 -20.73 -13.38 -24.93
CA LEU A 67 -22.04 -13.99 -24.65
C LEU A 67 -23.20 -13.04 -24.95
N LYS A 68 -23.05 -11.75 -24.65
CA LYS A 68 -24.01 -10.71 -25.07
C LYS A 68 -24.14 -10.69 -26.59
N ALA A 69 -23.03 -10.58 -27.31
CA ALA A 69 -23.07 -10.53 -28.78
C ALA A 69 -23.71 -11.79 -29.39
N ASP A 70 -23.37 -12.97 -28.88
CA ASP A 70 -23.98 -14.24 -29.29
C ASP A 70 -25.49 -14.29 -28.99
N ALA A 71 -25.91 -13.79 -27.83
CA ALA A 71 -27.31 -13.69 -27.43
C ALA A 71 -28.09 -12.76 -28.36
N GLU A 72 -27.55 -11.57 -28.63
CA GLU A 72 -28.17 -10.58 -29.51
C GLU A 72 -28.25 -11.07 -30.96
N LEU A 73 -27.23 -11.78 -31.46
CA LEU A 73 -27.26 -12.42 -32.77
C LEU A 73 -28.34 -13.51 -32.86
N SER A 74 -28.50 -14.34 -31.83
CA SER A 74 -29.55 -15.36 -31.77
C SER A 74 -30.96 -14.73 -31.78
N LEU A 75 -31.14 -13.63 -31.04
CA LEU A 75 -32.40 -12.88 -31.01
C LEU A 75 -32.73 -12.17 -32.34
N LEU A 76 -31.72 -11.79 -33.11
CA LEU A 76 -31.87 -11.22 -34.46
C LEU A 76 -32.16 -12.29 -35.52
N ALA A 77 -31.64 -13.51 -35.35
CA ALA A 77 -31.86 -14.62 -36.28
C ALA A 77 -33.31 -15.13 -36.29
N GLU A 78 -34.14 -14.71 -35.32
CA GLU A 78 -35.57 -15.07 -35.19
C GLU A 78 -35.82 -16.57 -35.40
N GLN A 79 -34.90 -17.40 -34.88
CA GLN A 79 -35.03 -18.85 -34.93
C GLN A 79 -36.22 -19.27 -34.06
N ALA A 80 -37.16 -20.00 -34.67
CA ALA A 80 -38.26 -20.58 -33.94
C ALA A 80 -37.73 -21.57 -32.90
N SER A 81 -38.21 -21.46 -31.66
CA SER A 81 -37.91 -22.42 -30.60
C SER A 81 -38.32 -23.81 -31.08
N ASP A 82 -37.37 -24.74 -31.10
CA ASP A 82 -37.67 -26.13 -31.42
C ASP A 82 -38.38 -26.74 -30.20
N ALA A 83 -39.70 -26.93 -30.30
CA ALA A 83 -40.52 -27.54 -29.25
C ALA A 83 -40.05 -28.97 -28.88
N SER A 84 -39.20 -29.57 -29.71
CA SER A 84 -38.57 -30.88 -29.50
C SER A 84 -37.45 -30.87 -28.44
N GLN A 85 -36.84 -29.71 -28.17
CA GLN A 85 -35.72 -29.59 -27.24
C GLN A 85 -36.18 -28.90 -25.94
N PRO A 86 -36.34 -29.62 -24.82
CA PRO A 86 -36.64 -28.96 -23.55
C PRO A 86 -35.46 -28.07 -23.15
N LEU A 87 -35.74 -26.84 -22.71
CA LEU A 87 -34.72 -25.95 -22.16
C LEU A 87 -34.09 -26.60 -20.92
N PRO A 88 -32.78 -26.92 -20.92
CA PRO A 88 -32.12 -27.47 -19.75
C PRO A 88 -32.02 -26.39 -18.66
N GLY A 89 -32.27 -26.74 -17.39
CA GLY A 89 -32.25 -25.82 -16.25
C GLY A 89 -33.63 -25.57 -15.63
N MET A 90 -33.71 -24.55 -14.77
CA MET A 90 -34.91 -24.22 -14.00
C MET A 90 -35.36 -22.78 -14.25
N LEU A 91 -36.68 -22.59 -14.31
CA LEU A 91 -37.35 -21.31 -14.48
C LEU A 91 -38.24 -21.01 -13.28
N TRP A 92 -38.21 -19.78 -12.78
CA TRP A 92 -39.14 -19.30 -11.76
C TRP A 92 -39.37 -17.80 -11.89
N SER A 93 -40.47 -17.30 -11.32
CA SER A 93 -40.70 -15.87 -11.25
C SER A 93 -39.96 -15.26 -10.06
N ALA A 94 -39.18 -14.21 -10.30
CA ALA A 94 -38.58 -13.37 -9.26
C ALA A 94 -39.61 -12.41 -8.63
N VAL A 95 -40.78 -12.24 -9.27
CA VAL A 95 -41.83 -11.30 -8.89
C VAL A 95 -42.97 -12.04 -8.21
N ALA A 96 -43.21 -11.74 -6.93
CA ALA A 96 -44.29 -12.37 -6.16
C ALA A 96 -45.69 -12.12 -6.76
N GLU A 97 -45.89 -10.99 -7.43
CA GLU A 97 -47.16 -10.57 -8.03
C GLU A 97 -47.46 -11.22 -9.39
N GLN A 98 -46.46 -11.81 -10.05
CA GLN A 98 -46.60 -12.42 -11.38
C GLN A 98 -46.03 -13.84 -11.42
N PRO A 99 -46.70 -14.82 -10.77
CA PRO A 99 -46.22 -16.20 -10.72
C PRO A 99 -46.26 -16.93 -12.07
N ASP A 100 -47.12 -16.50 -12.99
CA ASP A 100 -47.33 -17.13 -14.31
C ASP A 100 -46.52 -16.48 -15.44
N ALA A 101 -45.58 -15.59 -15.12
CA ALA A 101 -44.71 -14.98 -16.13
C ALA A 101 -43.89 -16.05 -16.86
N LYS A 102 -43.93 -16.03 -18.20
CA LYS A 102 -43.19 -16.96 -19.06
C LYS A 102 -42.20 -16.20 -19.93
N LEU A 103 -41.10 -16.88 -20.26
CA LEU A 103 -40.18 -16.41 -21.30
C LEU A 103 -40.87 -16.40 -22.66
N SER A 104 -40.50 -15.46 -23.50
CA SER A 104 -40.88 -15.44 -24.91
C SER A 104 -40.20 -16.57 -25.68
N ASP A 105 -40.82 -17.04 -26.76
CA ASP A 105 -40.26 -18.12 -27.60
C ASP A 105 -38.86 -17.76 -28.14
N ALA A 106 -38.60 -16.48 -28.40
CA ALA A 106 -37.30 -15.97 -28.82
C ALA A 106 -36.24 -16.05 -27.71
N GLU A 107 -36.61 -15.72 -26.45
CA GLU A 107 -35.72 -15.89 -25.29
C GLU A 107 -35.42 -17.38 -25.04
N VAL A 108 -36.42 -18.26 -25.21
CA VAL A 108 -36.23 -19.70 -25.05
C VAL A 108 -35.25 -20.25 -26.10
N ALA A 109 -35.42 -19.89 -27.38
CA ALA A 109 -34.51 -20.30 -28.45
C ALA A 109 -33.07 -19.79 -28.22
N MET A 110 -32.93 -18.54 -27.77
CA MET A 110 -31.65 -17.95 -27.41
C MET A 110 -30.98 -18.74 -26.26
N LEU A 111 -31.71 -19.01 -25.18
CA LEU A 111 -31.17 -19.74 -24.04
C LEU A 111 -30.81 -21.18 -24.40
N GLN A 112 -31.60 -21.88 -25.22
CA GLN A 112 -31.27 -23.22 -25.72
C GLN A 112 -29.92 -23.24 -26.44
N GLN A 113 -29.65 -22.22 -27.27
CA GLN A 113 -28.38 -22.11 -28.01
C GLN A 113 -27.19 -21.74 -27.10
N LEU A 114 -27.42 -20.89 -26.09
CA LEU A 114 -26.36 -20.42 -25.20
C LEU A 114 -26.00 -21.43 -24.11
N THR A 115 -26.97 -22.19 -23.60
CA THR A 115 -26.77 -23.10 -22.45
C THR A 115 -25.54 -24.02 -22.56
N PRO A 116 -25.26 -24.72 -23.68
CA PRO A 116 -24.06 -25.57 -23.76
C PRO A 116 -22.75 -24.77 -23.59
N LYS A 117 -22.69 -23.55 -24.13
CA LYS A 117 -21.53 -22.65 -23.96
C LYS A 117 -21.40 -22.18 -22.52
N LEU A 118 -22.52 -21.81 -21.88
CA LEU A 118 -22.55 -21.39 -20.47
C LEU A 118 -22.08 -22.52 -19.54
N GLN A 119 -22.60 -23.73 -19.73
CA GLN A 119 -22.20 -24.89 -18.94
C GLN A 119 -20.72 -25.25 -19.14
N HIS A 120 -20.20 -25.11 -20.36
CA HIS A 120 -18.78 -25.33 -20.63
C HIS A 120 -17.91 -24.28 -19.94
N SER A 121 -18.27 -23.00 -20.03
CA SER A 121 -17.54 -21.91 -19.39
C SER A 121 -17.57 -21.98 -17.85
N GLN A 122 -18.70 -22.41 -17.27
CA GLN A 122 -18.82 -22.59 -15.83
C GLN A 122 -17.87 -23.67 -15.32
N ARG A 123 -17.61 -24.71 -16.11
CA ARG A 123 -16.67 -25.80 -15.74
C ARG A 123 -15.21 -25.43 -15.91
N SER A 124 -14.88 -24.43 -16.74
CA SER A 124 -13.49 -24.08 -17.04
C SER A 124 -12.86 -23.13 -16.02
N THR A 125 -13.66 -22.42 -15.22
CA THR A 125 -13.17 -21.35 -14.33
C THR A 125 -13.69 -21.52 -12.91
N ILE A 126 -12.79 -21.51 -11.91
CA ILE A 126 -13.15 -21.70 -10.50
C ILE A 126 -13.87 -20.50 -9.87
N VAL A 127 -13.77 -19.32 -10.49
CA VAL A 127 -14.34 -18.05 -10.00
C VAL A 127 -15.82 -17.92 -10.35
N ILE A 128 -16.26 -18.60 -11.42
CA ILE A 128 -17.64 -18.56 -11.91
C ILE A 128 -18.46 -19.61 -11.17
N ARG A 129 -19.43 -19.18 -10.36
CA ARG A 129 -20.28 -20.12 -9.61
C ARG A 129 -21.45 -20.61 -10.45
N GLN A 130 -22.17 -19.69 -11.08
CA GLN A 130 -23.31 -20.00 -11.95
C GLN A 130 -23.59 -18.90 -12.96
N PHE A 131 -24.23 -19.28 -14.06
CA PHE A 131 -24.85 -18.34 -14.99
C PHE A 131 -26.36 -18.33 -14.76
N SER A 132 -26.95 -17.14 -14.87
CA SER A 132 -28.40 -16.96 -14.80
C SER A 132 -28.84 -15.94 -15.83
N TYR A 133 -30.11 -15.95 -16.17
CA TYR A 133 -30.72 -14.97 -17.05
C TYR A 133 -31.98 -14.43 -16.40
N VAL A 134 -32.20 -13.13 -16.48
CA VAL A 134 -33.42 -12.49 -15.99
C VAL A 134 -34.08 -11.75 -17.13
N SER A 135 -35.31 -12.14 -17.45
CA SER A 135 -36.14 -11.45 -18.43
C SER A 135 -36.62 -10.10 -17.87
N ASN A 136 -36.93 -9.15 -18.76
CA ASN A 136 -37.58 -7.90 -18.38
C ASN A 136 -38.95 -8.12 -17.69
N ASN A 137 -39.58 -9.27 -17.93
CA ASN A 137 -40.83 -9.66 -17.26
C ASN A 137 -40.62 -10.31 -15.88
N GLY A 138 -39.39 -10.30 -15.36
CA GLY A 138 -39.08 -10.83 -14.03
C GLY A 138 -39.01 -12.36 -13.95
N VAL A 139 -38.91 -13.04 -15.10
CA VAL A 139 -38.66 -14.49 -15.15
C VAL A 139 -37.17 -14.74 -14.99
N TRP A 140 -36.81 -15.53 -13.98
CA TRP A 140 -35.45 -15.96 -13.71
C TRP A 140 -35.21 -17.34 -14.30
N TYR A 141 -34.10 -17.49 -15.00
CA TYR A 141 -33.57 -18.73 -15.52
C TYR A 141 -32.22 -19.02 -14.88
N SER A 142 -32.02 -20.25 -14.41
CA SER A 142 -30.72 -20.75 -13.96
C SER A 142 -30.31 -21.98 -14.76
N THR A 143 -29.02 -22.09 -15.04
CA THR A 143 -28.42 -23.27 -15.69
C THR A 143 -28.37 -24.49 -14.77
N THR A 144 -28.66 -24.34 -13.48
CA THR A 144 -28.66 -25.43 -12.49
C THR A 144 -30.01 -26.15 -12.44
N ASP A 145 -29.98 -27.48 -12.42
CA ASP A 145 -31.18 -28.31 -12.36
C ASP A 145 -31.87 -28.31 -10.99
N ASN A 146 -31.23 -27.77 -9.95
CA ASN A 146 -31.78 -27.71 -8.59
C ASN A 146 -32.12 -26.27 -8.20
N ARG A 147 -33.33 -26.09 -7.68
CA ARG A 147 -33.83 -24.82 -7.15
C ARG A 147 -33.63 -24.78 -5.65
N SER A 148 -32.72 -23.92 -5.19
CA SER A 148 -32.47 -23.71 -3.76
C SER A 148 -33.19 -22.47 -3.21
N ALA A 149 -33.54 -22.50 -1.92
CA ALA A 149 -34.12 -21.33 -1.25
C ALA A 149 -33.21 -20.10 -1.28
N ALA A 150 -31.88 -20.31 -1.32
CA ALA A 150 -30.90 -19.23 -1.44
C ALA A 150 -30.98 -18.53 -2.81
N GLN A 151 -31.10 -19.29 -3.90
CA GLN A 151 -31.28 -18.72 -5.26
C GLN A 151 -32.61 -17.99 -5.41
N GLU A 152 -33.67 -18.45 -4.75
CA GLU A 152 -34.94 -17.71 -4.73
C GLU A 152 -34.81 -16.37 -4.03
N LEU A 153 -34.21 -16.35 -2.84
CA LEU A 153 -33.95 -15.10 -2.12
C LEU A 153 -33.06 -14.16 -2.93
N GLN A 154 -32.02 -14.70 -3.56
CA GLN A 154 -31.13 -13.95 -4.45
C GLN A 154 -31.91 -13.32 -5.62
N SER A 155 -32.78 -14.08 -6.29
CA SER A 155 -33.58 -13.55 -7.40
C SER A 155 -34.52 -12.42 -6.97
N LYS A 156 -35.11 -12.50 -5.77
CA LYS A 156 -35.97 -11.45 -5.21
C LYS A 156 -35.17 -10.19 -4.85
N LEU A 157 -34.05 -10.35 -4.15
CA LEU A 157 -33.17 -9.25 -3.76
C LEU A 157 -32.61 -8.52 -4.98
N TYR A 158 -32.19 -9.27 -6.01
CA TYR A 158 -31.75 -8.70 -7.28
C TYR A 158 -32.86 -7.85 -7.93
N TRP A 159 -34.08 -8.41 -8.01
CA TRP A 159 -35.21 -7.71 -8.62
C TRP A 159 -35.56 -6.42 -7.88
N GLU A 160 -35.60 -6.43 -6.56
CA GLU A 160 -35.81 -5.24 -5.73
C GLU A 160 -34.75 -4.16 -5.98
N GLN A 161 -33.47 -4.55 -6.03
CA GLN A 161 -32.37 -3.63 -6.33
C GLN A 161 -32.48 -3.06 -7.76
N LYS A 162 -32.81 -3.88 -8.74
CA LYS A 162 -33.00 -3.46 -10.14
C LYS A 162 -34.09 -2.39 -10.28
N GLN A 163 -35.21 -2.57 -9.58
CA GLN A 163 -36.32 -1.61 -9.58
C GLN A 163 -35.94 -0.27 -8.94
N GLN A 164 -35.11 -0.28 -7.90
CA GLN A 164 -34.62 0.95 -7.27
C GLN A 164 -33.64 1.71 -8.17
N GLN A 165 -32.83 1.00 -8.94
CA GLN A 165 -31.78 1.59 -9.79
C GLN A 165 -32.26 2.05 -11.17
N HIS A 166 -33.45 1.68 -11.63
CA HIS A 166 -34.01 2.11 -12.93
C HIS A 166 -34.17 3.64 -13.09
N LYS A 167 -33.94 4.42 -12.02
CA LYS A 167 -33.99 5.89 -12.02
C LYS A 167 -32.67 6.57 -12.40
N LEU A 168 -31.56 5.82 -12.47
CA LEU A 168 -30.24 6.30 -12.88
C LEU A 168 -29.89 5.58 -14.19
N GLY A 169 -29.48 6.32 -15.23
CA GLY A 169 -29.27 5.81 -16.58
C GLY A 169 -28.45 4.51 -16.63
N LEU A 170 -28.69 3.65 -17.64
CA LEU A 170 -28.16 2.30 -17.64
C LEU A 170 -26.66 2.24 -18.03
N PRO A 171 -25.73 1.95 -17.11
CA PRO A 171 -24.39 1.49 -17.50
C PRO A 171 -24.46 0.11 -18.16
N ASP A 172 -23.49 -0.17 -19.03
CA ASP A 172 -23.38 -1.40 -19.83
C ASP A 172 -23.10 -2.66 -19.00
N ILE A 173 -22.48 -2.53 -17.81
CA ILE A 173 -22.13 -3.66 -16.93
C ILE A 173 -22.31 -3.22 -15.47
N ARG A 174 -23.02 -4.01 -14.66
CA ARG A 174 -23.30 -3.70 -13.25
C ARG A 174 -22.92 -4.83 -12.32
N LEU A 175 -22.38 -4.49 -11.15
CA LEU A 175 -22.14 -5.44 -10.07
C LEU A 175 -23.19 -5.24 -8.97
N HIS A 176 -23.95 -6.30 -8.67
CA HIS A 176 -24.95 -6.32 -7.61
C HIS A 176 -24.47 -7.19 -6.44
N LYS A 177 -24.63 -6.69 -5.20
CA LYS A 177 -24.41 -7.46 -3.98
C LYS A 177 -25.75 -8.08 -3.57
N VAL A 178 -25.87 -9.41 -3.64
CA VAL A 178 -27.19 -10.08 -3.60
C VAL A 178 -27.30 -11.10 -2.45
N ASP A 179 -26.30 -11.17 -1.59
CA ASP A 179 -26.27 -12.13 -0.48
C ASP A 179 -26.15 -11.45 0.89
N ALA A 180 -26.98 -11.92 1.84
CA ALA A 180 -26.95 -11.55 3.25
C ALA A 180 -25.68 -12.06 3.97
N ALA A 181 -25.04 -13.11 3.42
CA ALA A 181 -23.74 -13.59 3.87
C ALA A 181 -22.55 -12.87 3.18
N GLU A 182 -22.80 -11.81 2.41
CA GLU A 182 -21.82 -10.87 1.85
C GLU A 182 -20.78 -11.44 0.87
N THR A 183 -20.92 -12.67 0.38
CA THR A 183 -19.88 -13.31 -0.44
C THR A 183 -20.18 -13.40 -1.93
N ILE A 184 -21.46 -13.25 -2.32
CA ILE A 184 -21.91 -13.50 -3.68
C ILE A 184 -22.20 -12.17 -4.40
N PHE A 185 -21.54 -12.00 -5.55
CA PHE A 185 -21.73 -10.84 -6.42
C PHE A 185 -22.26 -11.28 -7.78
N LEU A 186 -23.25 -10.54 -8.29
CA LEU A 186 -23.82 -10.76 -9.61
C LEU A 186 -23.35 -9.68 -10.57
N LEU A 187 -22.69 -10.09 -11.64
CA LEU A 187 -22.35 -9.21 -12.75
C LEU A 187 -23.47 -9.29 -13.79
N ALA A 188 -24.17 -8.18 -14.00
CA ALA A 188 -25.29 -8.07 -14.92
C ALA A 188 -24.89 -7.34 -16.21
N ILE A 189 -25.22 -7.92 -17.35
CA ILE A 189 -25.09 -7.30 -18.68
C ILE A 189 -26.46 -7.29 -19.38
N PRO A 190 -26.93 -6.12 -19.85
CA PRO A 190 -28.19 -6.02 -20.56
C PRO A 190 -28.07 -6.60 -21.97
N VAL A 191 -29.08 -7.39 -22.36
CA VAL A 191 -29.28 -7.94 -23.70
C VAL A 191 -30.37 -7.15 -24.41
N GLN A 192 -30.10 -6.73 -25.64
CA GLN A 192 -31.02 -5.90 -26.43
C GLN A 192 -31.33 -6.54 -27.79
N LYS A 193 -32.55 -6.33 -28.28
CA LYS A 193 -32.93 -6.65 -29.67
C LYS A 193 -33.42 -5.39 -30.33
N LYS A 194 -32.77 -4.98 -31.43
CA LYS A 194 -33.14 -3.78 -32.21
C LYS A 194 -33.35 -2.56 -31.29
N GLU A 195 -32.39 -2.32 -30.38
CA GLU A 195 -32.40 -1.24 -29.36
C GLU A 195 -33.44 -1.37 -28.24
N GLN A 196 -34.25 -2.43 -28.22
CA GLN A 196 -35.18 -2.73 -27.12
C GLN A 196 -34.53 -3.68 -26.11
N HIS A 197 -34.58 -3.32 -24.83
CA HIS A 197 -34.11 -4.18 -23.74
C HIS A 197 -35.05 -5.38 -23.55
N ILE A 198 -34.49 -6.60 -23.60
CA ILE A 198 -35.25 -7.85 -23.42
C ILE A 198 -34.98 -8.46 -22.04
N GLY A 199 -33.75 -8.39 -21.55
CA GLY A 199 -33.37 -8.95 -20.26
C GLY A 199 -31.90 -8.76 -19.97
N GLU A 200 -31.40 -9.41 -18.93
CA GLU A 200 -30.00 -9.31 -18.50
C GLU A 200 -29.42 -10.72 -18.30
N LEU A 201 -28.19 -10.90 -18.78
CA LEU A 201 -27.36 -12.04 -18.45
C LEU A 201 -26.64 -11.75 -17.13
N LEU A 202 -26.74 -12.69 -16.20
CA LEU A 202 -26.20 -12.61 -14.85
C LEU A 202 -25.10 -13.64 -14.68
N LEU A 203 -23.94 -13.18 -14.23
CA LEU A 203 -22.81 -14.02 -13.88
C LEU A 203 -22.58 -13.95 -12.38
N GLU A 204 -22.67 -15.09 -11.71
CA GLU A 204 -22.35 -15.18 -10.29
C GLU A 204 -20.85 -15.41 -10.08
N LEU A 205 -20.24 -14.47 -9.36
CA LEU A 205 -18.82 -14.42 -9.11
C LEU A 205 -18.52 -14.65 -7.62
N ASP A 206 -17.53 -15.50 -7.35
CA ASP A 206 -16.90 -15.59 -6.04
C ASP A 206 -15.79 -14.54 -5.91
N LEU A 207 -16.21 -13.31 -5.61
CA LEU A 207 -15.30 -12.18 -5.42
C LEU A 207 -14.40 -12.36 -4.20
N ALA A 208 -14.85 -13.13 -3.20
CA ALA A 208 -14.04 -13.44 -2.04
C ALA A 208 -12.81 -14.27 -2.42
N THR A 209 -12.96 -15.25 -3.32
CA THR A 209 -11.83 -16.03 -3.81
C THR A 209 -10.85 -15.16 -4.63
N MET A 210 -11.34 -14.26 -5.48
CA MET A 210 -10.47 -13.31 -6.22
C MET A 210 -9.68 -12.41 -5.26
N LEU A 211 -10.35 -11.81 -4.28
CA LEU A 211 -9.72 -10.92 -3.30
C LEU A 211 -8.76 -11.65 -2.37
N LYS A 212 -9.03 -12.93 -2.04
CA LYS A 212 -8.06 -13.79 -1.34
C LYS A 212 -6.79 -13.98 -2.16
N LEU A 213 -6.88 -14.24 -3.47
CA LEU A 213 -5.70 -14.38 -4.34
C LEU A 213 -4.87 -13.09 -4.36
N VAL A 214 -5.53 -11.93 -4.47
CA VAL A 214 -4.85 -10.62 -4.39
C VAL A 214 -4.22 -10.40 -3.01
N ALA A 215 -4.97 -10.65 -1.92
CA ALA A 215 -4.44 -10.52 -0.57
C ALA A 215 -3.22 -11.43 -0.32
N LYS A 216 -3.18 -12.63 -0.91
CA LYS A 216 -2.02 -13.53 -0.84
C LYS A 216 -0.80 -12.92 -1.53
N ALA A 217 -0.98 -12.34 -2.72
CA ALA A 217 0.10 -11.67 -3.46
C ALA A 217 0.66 -10.49 -2.67
N GLN A 218 -0.21 -9.74 -1.97
CA GLN A 218 0.14 -8.56 -1.18
C GLN A 218 0.52 -8.89 0.29
N GLN A 219 1.14 -10.05 0.52
CA GLN A 219 1.67 -10.48 1.83
C GLN A 219 0.62 -10.54 2.97
N GLY A 220 -0.64 -10.82 2.63
CA GLY A 220 -1.73 -10.94 3.58
C GLY A 220 -2.35 -9.62 4.01
N ALA A 221 -2.03 -8.51 3.33
CA ALA A 221 -2.65 -7.19 3.52
C ALA A 221 -4.18 -7.28 3.60
N ARG A 222 -4.76 -6.38 4.38
CA ARG A 222 -6.21 -6.22 4.44
C ARG A 222 -6.65 -5.48 3.19
N VAL A 223 -7.29 -6.22 2.29
CA VAL A 223 -7.83 -5.68 1.03
C VAL A 223 -9.33 -5.47 1.22
N GLN A 224 -9.78 -4.26 0.98
CA GLN A 224 -11.17 -3.88 1.08
C GLN A 224 -11.64 -3.34 -0.25
N LEU A 225 -12.69 -3.95 -0.79
CA LEU A 225 -13.33 -3.50 -2.02
C LEU A 225 -14.53 -2.65 -1.66
N MET A 226 -14.66 -1.49 -2.30
CA MET A 226 -15.68 -0.50 -2.03
C MET A 226 -16.43 -0.17 -3.32
N ASN A 227 -17.70 0.22 -3.19
CA ASN A 227 -18.44 0.78 -4.32
C ASN A 227 -18.02 2.24 -4.61
N ASP A 228 -18.57 2.79 -5.67
CA ASP A 228 -18.50 4.19 -6.09
C ASP A 228 -18.96 5.19 -5.00
N VAL A 229 -19.81 4.75 -4.08
CA VAL A 229 -20.31 5.54 -2.94
C VAL A 229 -19.43 5.40 -1.69
N GLY A 230 -18.30 4.67 -1.78
CA GLY A 230 -17.37 4.46 -0.66
C GLY A 230 -17.89 3.50 0.43
N GLN A 231 -18.95 2.74 0.16
CA GLN A 231 -19.40 1.66 1.01
C GLN A 231 -18.56 0.42 0.75
N ALA A 232 -18.01 -0.16 1.81
CA ALA A 232 -17.25 -1.40 1.72
C ALA A 232 -18.16 -2.58 1.37
N LEU A 233 -17.87 -3.21 0.23
CA LEU A 233 -18.56 -4.35 -0.31
C LEU A 233 -18.06 -5.65 0.31
N LEU A 234 -16.73 -5.82 0.36
CA LEU A 234 -16.06 -6.98 0.92
C LEU A 234 -14.72 -6.56 1.55
N THR A 235 -14.36 -7.19 2.67
CA THR A 235 -13.04 -7.04 3.29
C THR A 235 -12.40 -8.42 3.47
N VAL A 236 -11.17 -8.57 2.98
CA VAL A 236 -10.37 -9.79 3.14
C VAL A 236 -9.09 -9.44 3.89
N GLU A 237 -8.83 -10.15 4.98
CA GLU A 237 -7.56 -10.09 5.71
C GLU A 237 -7.03 -11.52 5.85
N LYS A 238 -5.73 -11.75 5.61
CA LYS A 238 -5.08 -13.07 5.81
C LYS A 238 -5.90 -14.25 5.23
N MET A 239 -6.39 -14.09 4.01
CA MET A 239 -7.19 -15.11 3.29
C MET A 239 -8.59 -15.41 3.89
N GLN A 240 -9.06 -14.62 4.84
CA GLN A 240 -10.38 -14.79 5.47
C GLN A 240 -11.26 -13.57 5.18
N VAL A 241 -12.55 -13.82 4.96
CA VAL A 241 -13.54 -12.73 4.81
C VAL A 241 -13.83 -12.21 6.21
N VAL A 242 -13.56 -10.94 6.45
CA VAL A 242 -13.79 -10.28 7.73
C VAL A 242 -15.08 -9.45 7.60
N PRO A 243 -16.02 -9.52 8.56
CA PRO A 243 -17.23 -8.73 8.51
C PRO A 243 -16.88 -7.24 8.43
N VAL A 244 -17.59 -6.53 7.55
CA VAL A 244 -17.38 -5.10 7.31
C VAL A 244 -17.73 -4.33 8.58
N GLN A 245 -16.71 -3.86 9.32
CA GLN A 245 -16.94 -2.98 10.46
C GLN A 245 -17.14 -1.53 9.96
N PRO A 246 -18.21 -0.82 10.38
CA PRO A 246 -18.56 0.51 9.88
C PRO A 246 -17.67 1.65 10.42
N GLN A 247 -16.58 1.35 11.13
CA GLN A 247 -15.72 2.35 11.78
C GLN A 247 -14.26 2.14 11.37
N ASP A 248 -13.58 3.26 11.11
CA ASP A 248 -12.13 3.46 10.86
C ASP A 248 -11.65 3.76 9.43
N LEU A 249 -12.54 3.96 8.46
CA LEU A 249 -12.15 4.37 7.08
C LEU A 249 -11.72 5.84 6.95
N ILE A 250 -11.98 6.68 7.95
CA ILE A 250 -11.77 8.14 7.84
C ILE A 250 -10.29 8.52 8.06
N HIS A 251 -9.45 7.62 8.57
CA HIS A 251 -8.11 8.00 8.99
C HIS A 251 -7.00 7.77 7.95
N HIS A 252 -7.25 7.05 6.84
CA HIS A 252 -6.19 6.69 5.88
C HIS A 252 -6.67 6.78 4.42
N SER A 253 -7.07 7.97 4.00
CA SER A 253 -7.52 8.29 2.63
C SER A 253 -6.52 8.01 1.51
N ASP A 254 -5.26 7.72 1.86
CA ASP A 254 -4.14 7.78 0.92
C ASP A 254 -3.92 6.46 0.15
N ASN A 255 -4.67 5.40 0.46
CA ASN A 255 -4.52 4.07 -0.15
C ASN A 255 -5.77 3.62 -0.93
N LEU A 256 -6.43 4.55 -1.62
CA LEU A 256 -7.59 4.27 -2.44
C LEU A 256 -7.24 4.35 -3.93
N LYS A 257 -7.60 3.34 -4.70
CA LYS A 257 -7.52 3.39 -6.16
C LYS A 257 -8.74 2.77 -6.81
N THR A 258 -9.33 3.49 -7.76
CA THR A 258 -10.48 3.03 -8.53
C THR A 258 -10.04 2.08 -9.63
N LEU A 259 -10.81 1.03 -9.82
CA LEU A 259 -10.74 0.10 -10.94
C LEU A 259 -11.38 0.75 -12.15
N GLU A 260 -10.71 0.69 -13.31
CA GLU A 260 -11.19 1.38 -14.52
C GLU A 260 -12.36 0.65 -15.17
N GLN A 261 -12.37 -0.69 -15.12
CA GLN A 261 -13.32 -1.54 -15.83
C GLN A 261 -14.65 -1.73 -15.08
N LEU A 262 -14.60 -1.72 -13.75
CA LEU A 262 -15.74 -1.81 -12.86
C LEU A 262 -15.55 -0.65 -11.89
N HIS A 263 -16.44 0.35 -11.86
CA HIS A 263 -16.35 1.54 -11.01
C HIS A 263 -16.36 1.21 -9.50
N LEU A 264 -15.32 0.53 -9.05
CA LEU A 264 -15.11 -0.02 -7.71
C LEU A 264 -13.81 0.57 -7.21
N THR A 265 -13.75 0.84 -5.91
CA THR A 265 -12.53 1.38 -5.29
C THR A 265 -11.89 0.28 -4.46
N LEU A 266 -10.61 0.01 -4.71
CA LEU A 266 -9.82 -0.88 -3.89
C LEU A 266 -9.07 -0.07 -2.84
N HIS A 267 -9.24 -0.46 -1.59
CA HIS A 267 -8.53 0.04 -0.43
C HIS A 267 -7.58 -1.05 0.08
N LEU A 268 -6.32 -0.69 0.30
CA LEU A 268 -5.31 -1.61 0.82
C LEU A 268 -4.76 -1.09 2.14
N GLU A 269 -5.02 -1.84 3.21
CA GLU A 269 -4.50 -1.58 4.54
C GLU A 269 -3.41 -2.62 4.88
N PRO A 270 -2.16 -2.22 5.16
CA PRO A 270 -1.11 -3.16 5.50
C PRO A 270 -1.35 -3.81 6.87
N VAL A 271 -1.10 -5.14 6.97
CA VAL A 271 -1.23 -5.92 8.23
C VAL A 271 -0.36 -5.37 9.37
N HIS A 272 0.74 -4.73 9.00
CA HIS A 272 1.68 -4.12 9.91
C HIS A 272 1.72 -2.62 9.61
N ILE A 273 0.74 -1.88 10.12
CA ILE A 273 1.01 -0.49 10.49
C ILE A 273 2.15 -0.62 11.50
N ALA A 274 3.36 -0.22 11.12
CA ALA A 274 4.47 -0.18 12.06
C ALA A 274 3.97 0.63 13.25
N SER A 275 3.80 -0.01 14.40
CA SER A 275 3.28 0.67 15.58
C SER A 275 4.17 1.89 15.81
N VAL A 276 3.60 3.01 16.27
CA VAL A 276 4.37 4.23 16.57
C VAL A 276 5.60 3.91 17.43
N SER A 277 5.51 2.88 18.29
CA SER A 277 6.63 2.34 19.06
C SER A 277 7.74 1.69 18.23
N SER A 278 7.42 0.95 17.17
CA SER A 278 8.39 0.38 16.23
C SER A 278 9.11 1.48 15.45
N GLU A 279 8.38 2.51 15.01
CA GLU A 279 8.99 3.65 14.32
C GLU A 279 9.92 4.45 15.23
N LEU A 280 9.49 4.70 16.47
CA LEU A 280 10.31 5.39 17.47
C LEU A 280 11.56 4.59 17.82
N MET A 281 11.45 3.26 17.93
CA MET A 281 12.60 2.40 18.20
C MET A 281 13.60 2.46 17.04
N ASN A 282 13.13 2.45 15.80
CA ASN A 282 13.99 2.53 14.64
C ASN A 282 14.69 3.90 14.59
N PHE A 283 13.95 4.99 14.79
CA PHE A 283 14.50 6.34 14.89
C PHE A 283 15.56 6.46 16.00
N MET A 284 15.30 5.89 17.18
CA MET A 284 16.29 5.83 18.27
C MET A 284 17.52 5.01 17.91
N GLY A 285 17.36 3.92 17.16
CA GLY A 285 18.47 3.13 16.62
C GLY A 285 19.37 3.97 15.70
N HIS A 286 18.79 4.66 14.72
CA HIS A 286 19.52 5.56 13.82
C HIS A 286 20.20 6.72 14.58
N LEU A 287 19.49 7.34 15.51
CA LEU A 287 20.02 8.42 16.34
C LEU A 287 21.22 7.96 17.19
N LEU A 288 21.12 6.80 17.85
CA LEU A 288 22.21 6.23 18.62
C LEU A 288 23.41 5.88 17.75
N LEU A 289 23.18 5.34 16.54
CA LEU A 289 24.23 5.02 15.58
C LEU A 289 25.01 6.28 15.15
N TYR A 290 24.30 7.35 14.78
CA TYR A 290 24.93 8.61 14.39
C TYR A 290 25.63 9.30 15.58
N LEU A 291 25.02 9.26 16.75
CA LEU A 291 25.61 9.83 17.96
C LEU A 291 26.89 9.09 18.36
N ALA A 292 26.87 7.75 18.32
CA ALA A 292 28.04 6.94 18.64
C ALA A 292 29.20 7.19 17.67
N THR A 293 28.93 7.22 16.37
CA THR A 293 29.95 7.47 15.33
C THR A 293 30.56 8.87 15.43
N LEU A 294 29.73 9.91 15.59
CA LEU A 294 30.21 11.29 15.75
C LEU A 294 30.92 11.51 17.10
N MET A 295 30.47 10.86 18.17
CA MET A 295 31.18 10.90 19.46
C MET A 295 32.56 10.26 19.37
N LEU A 296 32.68 9.12 18.68
CA LEU A 296 33.95 8.43 18.49
C LEU A 296 34.92 9.31 17.69
N LEU A 297 34.44 9.97 16.63
CA LEU A 297 35.20 10.96 15.87
C LEU A 297 35.61 12.16 16.75
N SER A 298 34.69 12.68 17.57
CA SER A 298 34.97 13.79 18.48
C SER A 298 36.05 13.44 19.52
N ILE A 299 35.97 12.23 20.09
CA ILE A 299 36.97 11.72 21.03
C ILE A 299 38.33 11.59 20.35
N TYR A 300 38.37 11.05 19.12
CA TYR A 300 39.61 10.96 18.34
C TYR A 300 40.25 12.33 18.11
N LEU A 301 39.48 13.31 17.60
CA LEU A 301 39.97 14.67 17.35
C LEU A 301 40.44 15.37 18.64
N ARG A 302 39.73 15.17 19.75
CA ARG A 302 40.13 15.73 21.05
C ARG A 302 41.38 15.10 21.60
N ARG A 303 41.51 13.78 21.51
CA ARG A 303 42.74 13.08 21.92
C ARG A 303 43.92 13.59 21.11
N ARG A 304 43.74 13.72 19.80
CA ARG A 304 44.75 14.30 18.90
C ARG A 304 45.10 15.74 19.29
N PHE A 305 44.13 16.61 19.54
CA PHE A 305 44.39 18.00 19.96
C PHE A 305 45.11 18.08 21.32
N LYS A 306 44.71 17.26 22.29
CA LYS A 306 45.36 17.21 23.60
C LYS A 306 46.82 16.76 23.50
N THR A 307 47.11 15.74 22.69
CA THR A 307 48.47 15.21 22.53
C THR A 307 49.36 16.10 21.66
N LYS A 308 48.83 16.65 20.56
CA LYS A 308 49.61 17.41 19.58
C LYS A 308 49.71 18.91 19.87
N VAL A 309 48.78 19.50 20.63
CA VAL A 309 48.74 20.96 20.87
C VAL A 309 48.79 21.27 22.37
N LEU A 310 47.85 20.76 23.17
CA LEU A 310 47.70 21.19 24.57
C LEU A 310 48.87 20.77 25.47
N SER A 311 49.33 19.51 25.35
CA SER A 311 50.45 18.98 26.14
C SER A 311 51.78 19.67 25.79
N PRO A 312 52.17 19.82 24.51
CA PRO A 312 53.35 20.60 24.13
C PRO A 312 53.30 22.06 24.58
N PHE A 313 52.14 22.72 24.42
CA PHE A 313 51.98 24.12 24.83
C PHE A 313 52.11 24.30 26.35
N HIS A 314 51.56 23.38 27.16
CA HIS A 314 51.77 23.42 28.60
C HIS A 314 53.25 23.26 28.98
N ARG A 315 53.97 22.35 28.30
CA ARG A 315 55.42 22.20 28.48
C ARG A 315 56.18 23.46 28.09
N LEU A 316 55.74 24.15 27.04
CA LEU A 316 56.34 25.42 26.59
C LEU A 316 56.17 26.51 27.63
N LEU A 317 54.97 26.65 28.23
CA LEU A 317 54.75 27.60 29.32
C LEU A 317 55.66 27.30 30.53
N VAL A 318 55.77 26.04 30.93
CA VAL A 318 56.68 25.63 32.02
C VAL A 318 58.14 25.87 31.66
N HIS A 319 58.52 25.66 30.40
CA HIS A 319 59.87 25.92 29.90
C HIS A 319 60.21 27.42 29.98
N ILE A 320 59.32 28.30 29.52
CA ILE A 320 59.46 29.75 29.67
C ILE A 320 59.57 30.14 31.14
N GLU A 321 58.76 29.57 32.02
CA GLU A 321 58.77 29.91 33.43
C GLU A 321 60.05 29.46 34.15
N ARG A 322 60.60 28.29 33.81
CA ARG A 322 61.91 27.83 34.31
C ARG A 322 63.05 28.70 33.82
N LEU A 323 63.04 29.05 32.53
CA LEU A 323 64.02 29.98 31.98
C LEU A 323 63.94 31.36 32.66
N ARG A 324 62.73 31.85 32.95
CA ARG A 324 62.53 33.11 33.67
C ARG A 324 63.03 33.08 35.11
N ARG A 325 63.02 31.91 35.76
CA ARG A 325 63.53 31.70 37.13
C ARG A 325 65.06 31.55 37.20
N GLY A 326 65.75 31.57 36.06
CA GLY A 326 67.21 31.51 36.02
C GLY A 326 67.80 30.10 35.95
N ASP A 327 66.98 29.06 35.78
CA ASP A 327 67.49 27.70 35.59
C ASP A 327 68.30 27.60 34.28
N ASN A 328 69.43 26.88 34.32
CA ASN A 328 70.36 26.69 33.19
C ASN A 328 69.83 25.70 32.13
N GLN A 329 68.80 24.93 32.45
CA GLN A 329 68.18 23.98 31.51
C GLN A 329 66.66 24.10 31.60
N GLY A 330 66.00 24.31 30.46
CA GLY A 330 64.55 24.22 30.36
C GLY A 330 64.03 22.78 30.44
N VAL A 331 62.84 22.54 29.88
CA VAL A 331 62.25 21.18 29.81
C VAL A 331 63.01 20.28 28.81
N ARG A 332 63.52 19.13 29.25
CA ARG A 332 64.35 18.19 28.46
C ARG A 332 63.61 17.42 27.35
N ASN A 333 62.34 17.06 27.54
CA ASN A 333 61.60 16.23 26.58
C ASN A 333 60.65 17.08 25.72
N ILE A 334 61.18 17.61 24.62
CA ILE A 334 60.43 18.43 23.65
C ILE A 334 59.86 17.52 22.55
N PRO A 335 58.56 17.60 22.26
CA PRO A 335 57.95 16.89 21.12
C PRO A 335 58.57 17.34 19.79
N ALA A 336 58.88 16.40 18.89
CA ALA A 336 59.57 16.67 17.62
C ALA A 336 58.95 17.83 16.80
N ASP A 337 57.61 17.88 16.72
CA ASP A 337 56.87 18.90 15.97
C ASP A 337 56.96 20.32 16.59
N TRP A 338 57.44 20.44 17.83
CA TRP A 338 57.50 21.70 18.58
C TRP A 338 58.93 22.20 18.84
N VAL A 339 59.96 21.46 18.41
CA VAL A 339 61.38 21.77 18.68
C VAL A 339 61.77 23.17 18.23
N GLN A 340 61.32 23.59 17.04
CA GLN A 340 61.64 24.92 16.49
C GLN A 340 61.14 26.06 17.38
N VAL A 341 59.92 25.92 17.93
CA VAL A 341 59.31 26.96 18.78
C VAL A 341 60.03 27.06 20.13
N PHE A 342 60.43 25.92 20.71
CA PHE A 342 61.21 25.91 21.96
C PHE A 342 62.60 26.54 21.76
N HIS A 343 63.29 26.25 20.66
CA HIS A 343 64.58 26.88 20.37
C HIS A 343 64.49 28.39 20.11
N GLN A 344 63.44 28.86 19.44
CA GLN A 344 63.22 30.31 19.27
C GLN A 344 63.08 31.03 20.61
N VAL A 345 62.39 30.42 21.58
CA VAL A 345 62.23 30.97 22.94
C VAL A 345 63.56 31.00 23.70
N GLU A 346 64.41 29.97 23.57
CA GLU A 346 65.75 29.94 24.17
C GLU A 346 66.66 31.03 23.58
N GLN A 347 66.63 31.21 22.25
CA GLN A 347 67.45 32.20 21.54
C GLN A 347 67.16 33.65 21.95
N ILE A 348 65.89 33.97 22.25
CA ILE A 348 65.50 35.31 22.72
C ILE A 348 66.17 35.65 24.05
N ARG A 349 66.33 34.68 24.97
CA ARG A 349 67.04 34.90 26.25
C ARG A 349 68.54 35.08 26.03
N SER A 350 69.19 34.20 25.25
CA SER A 350 70.63 34.30 25.00
C SER A 350 71.03 35.62 24.32
N GLY A 351 70.16 36.17 23.45
CA GLY A 351 70.37 37.50 22.87
C GLY A 351 70.20 38.67 23.85
N THR A 352 69.52 38.46 24.98
CA THR A 352 69.34 39.49 26.02
C THR A 352 70.56 39.55 26.96
N ASP A 353 71.21 38.41 27.24
CA ASP A 353 72.41 38.37 28.09
C ASP A 353 73.66 38.93 27.38
N GLU A 354 73.78 38.77 26.05
CA GLU A 354 74.91 39.34 25.29
C GLU A 354 74.87 40.87 25.19
N THR A 355 73.70 41.49 25.32
CA THR A 355 73.55 42.95 25.27
C THR A 355 73.76 43.62 26.63
N GLN A 356 73.65 42.89 27.75
CA GLN A 356 74.01 43.41 29.09
C GLN A 356 75.49 43.29 29.43
N ASN A 357 76.22 42.33 28.86
CA ASN A 357 77.66 42.15 29.12
C ASN A 357 78.58 43.05 28.26
N LYS A 358 78.02 44.00 27.51
CA LYS A 358 78.74 44.98 26.68
C LYS A 358 78.45 46.44 27.07
N ARG A 359 78.12 46.71 28.34
CA ARG A 359 78.06 48.08 28.87
C ARG A 359 79.13 48.33 29.89
#